data_AF-A0A9W7LGE6-F1
#
_entry.id   AF-A0A9W7LGE6-F1
#
_cell.length_a   1.000
_cell.length_b   1.000
_cell.length_c   1.000
_cell.angle_alpha   90.00
_cell.angle_beta   90.00
_cell.angle_gamma   90.00
#
_symmetry.space_group_name_H-M   'P 1'
#
loop_
_entity.id
_entity.type
_entity.pdbx_description
1 polymer ?
#
loop_
_entity_poly.entity_id
_entity_poly.type
_entity_poly.pdbx_seq_one_letter_code
_entity_poly.pdbx_strand_id
1 'polypeptide(L)'
;MPKSAVYSGIESFSGDRELTEVTFAEGVTSIGDNAFYDCSSLTAITIPVGVTMISEYAFRGCSSLTAITIPDGVMTIGEFAFWQCSSLTAITIPDGVNTTGEGAFCGCSSLTAITIPDSVTTISEGAFASCSALTAITIPDGVTTIERYAFYECSSLTAITIPDGVTYIDECTFWECSSLTAITIPDSVTMIDNWAFNGCSSLTAITIPDPVTTICNGAFYGCSSLTKLSLSPVVSIGEDCFLDCTALIAAAADKNMPTVSDLLHYRWHRKPAVMERVTALLCLKGTWDHVEDQPSGSDSLKRKRTDEDEGEEEDEGGLEEDASSSSSSSDEAPLRLTETREKIPKVLWRVILEFL
;
A
#
# COMPACT_ATOMS: atom_id res chain seq x y z
N MET A 1 6.66 5.69 -38.27
CA MET A 1 5.72 6.83 -38.26
C MET A 1 4.89 6.70 -37.01
N PRO A 2 4.56 7.80 -36.30
CA PRO A 2 3.59 7.74 -35.20
C PRO A 2 2.33 7.01 -35.68
N LYS A 3 1.87 6.00 -34.94
CA LYS A 3 0.64 5.28 -35.28
C LYS A 3 -0.54 6.07 -34.76
N SER A 4 -1.50 6.33 -35.64
CA SER A 4 -2.76 6.98 -35.33
C SER A 4 -3.93 6.02 -35.54
N ALA A 5 -4.95 6.08 -34.69
CA ALA A 5 -6.17 5.29 -34.85
C ALA A 5 -7.45 6.12 -34.65
N VAL A 6 -8.57 5.61 -35.19
CA VAL A 6 -9.91 6.13 -34.93
C VAL A 6 -10.59 5.20 -33.93
N TYR A 7 -11.10 5.73 -32.83
CA TYR A 7 -11.89 5.02 -31.83
C TYR A 7 -13.38 5.28 -32.06
N SER A 8 -14.16 4.23 -32.29
CA SER A 8 -15.62 4.29 -32.51
C SER A 8 -16.44 3.81 -31.29
N GLY A 9 -15.82 3.58 -30.13
CA GLY A 9 -16.50 3.22 -28.88
C GLY A 9 -16.51 1.73 -28.54
N ILE A 10 -16.08 0.86 -29.45
CA ILE A 10 -16.15 -0.61 -29.26
C ILE A 10 -14.80 -1.30 -29.47
N GLU A 11 -13.84 -0.60 -30.05
CA GLU A 11 -12.50 -1.12 -30.29
C GLU A 11 -11.73 -1.24 -28.97
N SER A 12 -10.74 -2.12 -28.97
CA SER A 12 -9.69 -2.10 -27.97
C SER A 12 -8.37 -1.99 -28.69
N PHE A 13 -7.60 -0.97 -28.32
CA PHE A 13 -6.21 -0.79 -28.69
C PHE A 13 -5.28 -1.33 -27.59
N SER A 14 -5.78 -2.21 -26.71
CA SER A 14 -5.00 -2.81 -25.62
C SER A 14 -3.68 -3.40 -26.13
N GLY A 15 -2.58 -3.03 -25.48
CA GLY A 15 -1.22 -3.45 -25.80
C GLY A 15 -0.63 -2.78 -27.05
N ASP A 16 -1.30 -1.81 -27.67
CA ASP A 16 -0.78 -1.09 -28.83
C ASP A 16 0.27 -0.05 -28.43
N ARG A 17 1.48 -0.55 -28.15
CA ARG A 17 2.61 0.24 -27.66
C ARG A 17 3.20 1.22 -28.67
N GLU A 18 2.73 1.21 -29.92
CA GLU A 18 3.14 2.15 -30.95
C GLU A 18 2.08 3.25 -31.19
N LEU A 19 0.90 3.13 -30.59
CA LEU A 19 -0.19 4.11 -30.71
C LEU A 19 0.20 5.42 -30.02
N THR A 20 0.32 6.48 -30.81
CA THR A 20 0.72 7.80 -30.34
C THR A 20 -0.40 8.83 -30.41
N GLU A 21 -1.41 8.59 -31.26
CA GLU A 21 -2.52 9.53 -31.51
C GLU A 21 -3.85 8.79 -31.68
N VAL A 22 -4.89 9.33 -31.06
CA VAL A 22 -6.26 8.80 -31.15
C VAL A 22 -7.19 9.90 -31.58
N THR A 23 -8.00 9.62 -32.60
CA THR A 23 -9.14 10.44 -33.00
C THR A 23 -10.43 9.69 -32.66
N PHE A 24 -11.49 10.42 -32.30
CA PHE A 24 -12.77 9.81 -31.93
C PHE A 24 -13.77 9.96 -33.08
N ALA A 25 -14.51 8.89 -33.37
CA ALA A 25 -15.64 8.96 -34.29
C ALA A 25 -16.79 9.79 -33.70
N GLU A 26 -17.68 10.30 -34.56
CA GLU A 26 -18.90 10.96 -34.08
C GLU A 26 -19.79 9.99 -33.29
N GLY A 27 -20.39 10.47 -32.20
CA GLY A 27 -21.35 9.70 -31.41
C GLY A 27 -20.75 8.74 -30.39
N VAL A 28 -19.44 8.78 -30.14
CA VAL A 28 -18.83 8.04 -29.03
C VAL A 28 -19.39 8.55 -27.70
N THR A 29 -19.97 7.65 -26.90
CA THR A 29 -20.62 7.95 -25.62
C THR A 29 -19.89 7.34 -24.41
N SER A 30 -18.99 6.40 -24.63
CA SER A 30 -18.17 5.79 -23.59
C SER A 30 -16.80 5.41 -24.13
N ILE A 31 -15.82 5.29 -23.22
CA ILE A 31 -14.54 4.64 -23.46
C ILE A 31 -14.59 3.31 -22.71
N GLY A 32 -14.68 2.21 -23.46
CA GLY A 32 -14.88 0.87 -22.92
C GLY A 32 -13.69 0.31 -22.14
N ASP A 33 -13.94 -0.84 -21.51
CA ASP A 33 -12.94 -1.51 -20.68
C ASP A 33 -11.68 -1.81 -21.47
N ASN A 34 -10.51 -1.53 -20.87
CA ASN A 34 -9.20 -1.75 -21.49
C ASN A 34 -9.03 -1.11 -22.88
N ALA A 35 -9.81 -0.08 -23.24
CA ALA A 35 -9.80 0.50 -24.59
C ALA A 35 -8.40 0.95 -25.05
N PHE A 36 -7.58 1.46 -24.14
CA PHE A 36 -6.20 1.92 -24.37
C PHE A 36 -5.22 1.33 -23.34
N TYR A 37 -5.55 0.18 -22.74
CA TYR A 37 -4.67 -0.50 -21.79
C TYR A 37 -3.28 -0.72 -22.39
N ASP A 38 -2.22 -0.36 -21.67
CA ASP A 38 -0.80 -0.48 -22.08
C ASP A 38 -0.48 0.16 -23.46
N CYS A 39 -1.24 1.18 -23.87
CA CYS A 39 -0.85 2.08 -24.97
C CYS A 39 0.27 3.03 -24.49
N SER A 40 1.44 2.45 -24.19
CA SER A 40 2.54 3.14 -23.49
C SER A 40 3.24 4.25 -24.29
N SER A 41 2.96 4.39 -25.60
CA SER A 41 3.43 5.52 -26.42
C SER A 41 2.39 6.65 -26.59
N LEU A 42 1.18 6.50 -26.06
CA LEU A 42 0.14 7.53 -26.15
C LEU A 42 0.53 8.70 -25.24
N THR A 43 0.73 9.89 -25.82
CA THR A 43 1.28 11.04 -25.08
C THR A 43 0.23 12.06 -24.64
N ALA A 44 -0.86 12.17 -25.40
CA ALA A 44 -1.99 13.04 -25.11
C ALA A 44 -3.29 12.48 -25.66
N ILE A 45 -4.42 12.76 -25.00
CA ILE A 45 -5.75 12.43 -25.51
C ILE A 45 -6.78 13.48 -25.10
N THR A 46 -7.66 13.84 -26.05
CA THR A 46 -8.80 14.73 -25.79
C THR A 46 -10.08 13.92 -25.93
N ILE A 47 -10.77 13.69 -24.81
CA ILE A 47 -12.02 12.94 -24.79
C ILE A 47 -13.15 13.84 -25.32
N PRO A 48 -13.98 13.37 -26.28
CA PRO A 48 -15.03 14.20 -26.87
C PRO A 48 -16.20 14.42 -25.91
N VAL A 49 -16.84 15.58 -26.01
CA VAL A 49 -17.92 16.05 -25.11
C VAL A 49 -19.14 15.13 -24.97
N GLY A 50 -19.33 14.16 -25.88
CA GLY A 50 -20.41 13.19 -25.84
C GLY A 50 -20.14 12.01 -24.89
N VAL A 51 -18.91 11.84 -24.41
CA VAL A 51 -18.54 10.73 -23.52
C VAL A 51 -19.03 10.98 -22.11
N THR A 52 -19.75 10.02 -21.56
CA THR A 52 -20.30 10.04 -20.20
C THR A 52 -19.59 9.08 -19.26
N MET A 53 -18.77 8.17 -19.77
CA MET A 53 -18.14 7.10 -18.99
C MET A 53 -16.75 6.76 -19.53
N ILE A 54 -15.78 6.65 -18.62
CA ILE A 54 -14.47 6.05 -18.83
C ILE A 54 -14.44 4.78 -17.99
N SER A 55 -14.43 3.61 -18.64
CA SER A 55 -14.61 2.34 -17.94
C SER A 55 -13.32 1.74 -17.36
N GLU A 56 -13.39 0.50 -16.86
CA GLU A 56 -12.33 -0.15 -16.10
C GLU A 56 -11.04 -0.30 -16.93
N TYR A 57 -9.91 0.03 -16.33
CA TYR A 57 -8.58 -0.04 -16.98
C TYR A 57 -8.44 0.71 -18.31
N ALA A 58 -9.35 1.63 -18.65
CA ALA A 58 -9.43 2.25 -19.98
C ALA A 58 -8.09 2.81 -20.49
N PHE A 59 -7.29 3.41 -19.61
CA PHE A 59 -5.97 3.98 -19.89
C PHE A 59 -4.87 3.40 -18.98
N ARG A 60 -5.10 2.24 -18.34
CA ARG A 60 -4.11 1.63 -17.46
C ARG A 60 -2.78 1.44 -18.22
N GLY A 61 -1.67 1.86 -17.64
CA GLY A 61 -0.34 1.66 -18.23
C GLY A 61 -0.04 2.52 -19.46
N CYS A 62 -0.85 3.54 -19.75
CA CYS A 62 -0.47 4.61 -20.68
C CYS A 62 0.66 5.47 -20.07
N SER A 63 1.84 4.88 -19.89
CA SER A 63 2.93 5.44 -19.09
C SER A 63 3.54 6.72 -19.66
N SER A 64 3.41 6.97 -20.97
CA SER A 64 3.82 8.23 -21.60
C SER A 64 2.72 9.29 -21.66
N LEU A 65 1.51 9.03 -21.15
CA LEU A 65 0.39 9.98 -21.20
C LEU A 65 0.68 11.15 -20.27
N THR A 66 0.98 12.31 -20.85
CA THR A 66 1.34 13.53 -20.11
C THR A 66 0.16 14.46 -19.87
N ALA A 67 -0.83 14.41 -20.76
CA ALA A 67 -1.99 15.30 -20.75
C ALA A 67 -3.26 14.57 -21.20
N ILE A 68 -4.33 14.75 -20.44
CA ILE A 68 -5.68 14.31 -20.82
C ILE A 68 -6.70 15.40 -20.54
N THR A 69 -7.61 15.61 -21.47
CA THR A 69 -8.78 16.47 -21.27
C THR A 69 -10.01 15.59 -21.13
N ILE A 70 -10.64 15.62 -19.94
CA ILE A 70 -11.89 14.92 -19.64
C ILE A 70 -13.02 15.95 -19.67
N PRO A 71 -14.06 15.78 -20.50
CA PRO A 71 -15.15 16.75 -20.60
C PRO A 71 -16.13 16.66 -19.42
N ASP A 72 -16.81 17.77 -19.13
CA ASP A 72 -17.77 17.93 -18.02
C ASP A 72 -18.92 16.90 -18.03
N GLY A 73 -19.23 16.32 -19.19
CA GLY A 73 -20.27 15.30 -19.35
C GLY A 73 -19.92 13.92 -18.80
N VAL A 74 -18.67 13.67 -18.41
CA VAL A 74 -18.26 12.40 -17.82
C VAL A 74 -18.78 12.30 -16.39
N MET A 75 -19.53 11.23 -16.13
CA MET A 75 -20.17 10.93 -14.85
C MET A 75 -19.47 9.78 -14.09
N THR A 76 -18.63 9.01 -14.77
CA THR A 76 -18.00 7.81 -14.21
C THR A 76 -16.57 7.65 -14.72
N ILE A 77 -15.65 7.46 -13.77
CA ILE A 77 -14.27 7.02 -14.00
C ILE A 77 -14.14 5.67 -13.29
N GLY A 78 -13.95 4.60 -14.06
CA GLY A 78 -13.93 3.23 -13.59
C GLY A 78 -12.69 2.86 -12.77
N GLU A 79 -12.70 1.66 -12.21
CA GLU A 79 -11.59 1.13 -11.42
C GLU A 79 -10.33 1.07 -12.28
N PHE A 80 -9.22 1.52 -11.70
CA PHE A 80 -7.89 1.54 -12.30
C PHE A 80 -7.81 2.22 -13.68
N ALA A 81 -8.77 3.09 -14.01
CA ALA A 81 -8.90 3.68 -15.34
C ALA A 81 -7.62 4.37 -15.81
N PHE A 82 -6.86 5.01 -14.91
CA PHE A 82 -5.57 5.65 -15.18
C PHE A 82 -4.41 5.04 -14.39
N TRP A 83 -4.56 3.82 -13.87
CA TRP A 83 -3.52 3.16 -13.07
C TRP A 83 -2.20 3.09 -13.86
N GLN A 84 -1.10 3.52 -13.25
CA GLN A 84 0.24 3.61 -13.87
C GLN A 84 0.32 4.51 -15.12
N CYS A 85 -0.53 5.54 -15.25
CA CYS A 85 -0.24 6.67 -16.13
C CYS A 85 0.88 7.53 -15.53
N SER A 86 2.10 6.98 -15.48
CA SER A 86 3.21 7.50 -14.66
C SER A 86 3.74 8.87 -15.10
N SER A 87 3.56 9.26 -16.37
CA SER A 87 3.94 10.60 -16.86
C SER A 87 2.82 11.64 -16.75
N LEU A 88 1.64 11.29 -16.24
CA LEU A 88 0.52 12.22 -16.14
C LEU A 88 0.82 13.28 -15.09
N THR A 89 0.83 14.55 -15.49
CA THR A 89 1.30 15.64 -14.61
C THR A 89 0.18 16.40 -13.92
N ALA A 90 -1.00 16.46 -14.55
CA ALA A 90 -2.18 17.10 -14.02
C ALA A 90 -3.45 16.41 -14.52
N ILE A 91 -4.50 16.43 -13.69
CA ILE A 91 -5.83 15.98 -14.07
C ILE A 91 -6.93 16.80 -13.38
N THR A 92 -8.01 17.04 -14.10
CA THR A 92 -9.23 17.66 -13.55
C THR A 92 -10.33 16.60 -13.60
N ILE A 93 -10.85 16.23 -12.44
CA ILE A 93 -12.01 15.35 -12.35
C ILE A 93 -13.27 16.19 -12.65
N PRO A 94 -14.12 15.80 -13.61
CA PRO A 94 -15.33 16.55 -13.98
C PRO A 94 -16.38 16.62 -12.88
N ASP A 95 -17.10 17.74 -12.79
CA ASP A 95 -18.16 18.00 -11.80
C ASP A 95 -19.26 16.93 -11.77
N GLY A 96 -19.46 16.17 -12.84
CA GLY A 96 -20.43 15.06 -12.90
C GLY A 96 -20.02 13.82 -12.10
N VAL A 97 -18.75 13.69 -11.71
CA VAL A 97 -18.21 12.50 -11.05
C VAL A 97 -18.41 12.58 -9.54
N ASN A 98 -19.28 11.72 -8.97
CA ASN A 98 -19.50 11.65 -7.52
C ASN A 98 -18.50 10.73 -6.79
N THR A 99 -17.93 9.76 -7.50
CA THR A 99 -17.00 8.76 -6.95
C THR A 99 -16.04 8.31 -8.05
N THR A 100 -14.75 8.22 -7.74
CA THR A 100 -13.74 7.63 -8.63
C THR A 100 -13.68 6.12 -8.40
N GLY A 101 -13.35 5.32 -9.41
CA GLY A 101 -13.12 3.88 -9.18
C GLY A 101 -11.94 3.60 -8.25
N GLU A 102 -11.90 2.39 -7.68
CA GLU A 102 -10.75 1.87 -6.92
C GLU A 102 -9.48 2.06 -7.75
N GLY A 103 -8.43 2.62 -7.14
CA GLY A 103 -7.13 2.80 -7.78
C GLY A 103 -7.13 3.64 -9.06
N ALA A 104 -8.16 4.45 -9.31
CA ALA A 104 -8.36 5.15 -10.59
C ALA A 104 -7.12 5.92 -11.06
N PHE A 105 -6.37 6.56 -10.15
CA PHE A 105 -5.14 7.30 -10.45
C PHE A 105 -3.92 6.74 -9.72
N CYS A 106 -3.99 5.50 -9.26
CA CYS A 106 -2.87 4.84 -8.60
C CYS A 106 -1.62 4.86 -9.51
N GLY A 107 -0.44 5.06 -8.96
CA GLY A 107 0.82 5.05 -9.70
C GLY A 107 0.97 6.15 -10.76
N CYS A 108 0.11 7.18 -10.77
CA CYS A 108 0.35 8.42 -11.50
C CYS A 108 1.47 9.21 -10.82
N SER A 109 2.69 8.68 -10.87
CA SER A 109 3.83 9.13 -10.05
C SER A 109 4.33 10.53 -10.39
N SER A 110 4.07 11.04 -11.59
CA SER A 110 4.37 12.44 -11.97
C SER A 110 3.24 13.42 -11.69
N LEU A 111 2.12 12.97 -11.10
CA LEU A 111 0.96 13.82 -10.86
C LEU A 111 1.28 14.85 -9.77
N THR A 112 1.33 16.13 -10.16
CA THR A 112 1.65 17.24 -9.25
C THR A 112 0.43 18.05 -8.84
N ALA A 113 -0.62 18.01 -9.66
CA ALA A 113 -1.84 18.79 -9.46
C ALA A 113 -3.08 17.95 -9.83
N ILE A 114 -4.06 17.96 -8.93
CA ILE A 114 -5.36 17.37 -9.18
C ILE A 114 -6.46 18.28 -8.65
N THR A 115 -7.52 18.43 -9.43
CA THR A 115 -8.77 19.09 -9.00
C THR A 115 -9.83 18.03 -8.78
N ILE A 116 -10.32 17.93 -7.54
CA ILE A 116 -11.46 17.10 -7.14
C ILE A 116 -12.68 18.03 -7.05
N PRO A 117 -13.80 17.74 -7.73
CA PRO A 117 -14.97 18.60 -7.73
C PRO A 117 -15.82 18.42 -6.47
N ASP A 118 -16.60 19.46 -6.15
CA ASP A 118 -17.46 19.51 -4.94
C ASP A 118 -18.55 18.43 -4.90
N SER A 119 -18.83 17.78 -6.03
CA SER A 119 -19.78 16.66 -6.13
C SER A 119 -19.25 15.34 -5.57
N VAL A 120 -17.92 15.22 -5.38
CA VAL A 120 -17.32 13.99 -4.85
C VAL A 120 -17.66 13.82 -3.39
N THR A 121 -18.24 12.66 -3.05
CA THR A 121 -18.57 12.28 -1.66
C THR A 121 -17.59 11.26 -1.09
N THR A 122 -16.90 10.52 -1.94
CA THR A 122 -15.99 9.42 -1.57
C THR A 122 -14.69 9.47 -2.37
N ILE A 123 -13.56 9.43 -1.65
CA ILE A 123 -12.25 9.11 -2.22
C ILE A 123 -12.01 7.62 -2.03
N SER A 124 -12.06 6.87 -3.14
CA SER A 124 -12.08 5.40 -3.11
C SER A 124 -10.73 4.77 -2.80
N GLU A 125 -10.75 3.47 -2.49
CA GLU A 125 -9.58 2.68 -2.12
C GLU A 125 -8.44 2.86 -3.13
N GLY A 126 -7.28 3.28 -2.61
CA GLY A 126 -6.08 3.49 -3.43
C GLY A 126 -6.18 4.56 -4.53
N ALA A 127 -7.20 5.44 -4.55
CA ALA A 127 -7.48 6.35 -5.66
C ALA A 127 -6.26 7.18 -6.10
N PHE A 128 -5.42 7.62 -5.16
CA PHE A 128 -4.19 8.38 -5.39
C PHE A 128 -2.93 7.69 -4.84
N ALA A 129 -2.99 6.37 -4.63
CA ALA A 129 -1.83 5.61 -4.13
C ALA A 129 -0.63 5.77 -5.08
N SER A 130 0.57 5.92 -4.51
CA SER A 130 1.84 6.12 -5.21
C SER A 130 1.87 7.31 -6.20
N CYS A 131 1.02 8.33 -5.99
CA CYS A 131 1.16 9.66 -6.62
C CYS A 131 2.33 10.42 -5.97
N SER A 132 3.55 9.92 -6.15
CA SER A 132 4.72 10.33 -5.38
C SER A 132 5.18 11.77 -5.63
N ALA A 133 4.81 12.41 -6.74
CA ALA A 133 5.06 13.83 -7.01
C ALA A 133 3.97 14.78 -6.51
N LEU A 134 2.87 14.26 -5.94
CA LEU A 134 1.75 15.09 -5.47
C LEU A 134 2.17 15.85 -4.21
N THR A 135 2.24 17.18 -4.29
CA THR A 135 2.74 18.02 -3.19
C THR A 135 1.65 18.57 -2.28
N ALA A 136 0.46 18.77 -2.85
CA ALA A 136 -0.73 19.26 -2.18
C ALA A 136 -1.98 18.74 -2.90
N ILE A 137 -3.05 18.54 -2.14
CA ILE A 137 -4.37 18.20 -2.66
C ILE A 137 -5.43 18.90 -1.81
N THR A 138 -6.45 19.44 -2.47
CA THR A 138 -7.64 19.97 -1.79
C THR A 138 -8.73 18.93 -1.89
N ILE A 139 -9.14 18.38 -0.75
CA ILE A 139 -10.31 17.49 -0.66
C ILE A 139 -11.53 18.39 -0.41
N PRO A 140 -12.61 18.29 -1.22
CA PRO A 140 -13.81 19.09 -1.01
C PRO A 140 -14.51 18.78 0.32
N ASP A 141 -15.17 19.80 0.88
CA ASP A 141 -15.90 19.69 2.16
C ASP A 141 -17.04 18.66 2.13
N GLY A 142 -17.56 18.36 0.93
CA GLY A 142 -18.62 17.35 0.72
C GLY A 142 -18.16 15.90 0.86
N VAL A 143 -16.86 15.64 0.93
CA VAL A 143 -16.32 14.28 1.09
C VAL A 143 -16.57 13.79 2.51
N THR A 144 -17.28 12.67 2.62
CA THR A 144 -17.60 11.99 3.89
C THR A 144 -16.78 10.73 4.11
N THR A 145 -16.12 10.22 3.08
CA THR A 145 -15.39 8.95 3.13
C THR A 145 -14.08 9.04 2.35
N ILE A 146 -12.99 8.69 3.02
CA ILE A 146 -11.68 8.46 2.42
C ILE A 146 -11.32 7.02 2.77
N GLU A 147 -11.30 6.15 1.78
CA GLU A 147 -11.10 4.72 1.96
C GLU A 147 -9.60 4.39 2.11
N ARG A 148 -9.34 3.17 2.61
CA ARG A 148 -7.99 2.63 2.77
C ARG A 148 -7.07 2.83 1.57
N TYR A 149 -5.79 3.05 1.86
CA TYR A 149 -4.73 3.31 0.88
C TYR A 149 -4.93 4.55 -0.01
N ALA A 150 -5.95 5.39 0.18
CA ALA A 150 -6.26 6.51 -0.74
C ALA A 150 -5.06 7.40 -1.10
N PHE A 151 -4.16 7.67 -0.14
CA PHE A 151 -2.94 8.45 -0.31
C PHE A 151 -1.67 7.67 0.06
N TYR A 152 -1.71 6.34 -0.01
CA TYR A 152 -0.55 5.46 0.22
C TYR A 152 0.63 5.91 -0.65
N GLU A 153 1.83 6.01 -0.10
CA GLU A 153 3.07 6.42 -0.81
C GLU A 153 3.00 7.75 -1.59
N CYS A 154 2.13 8.70 -1.17
CA CYS A 154 2.19 10.09 -1.63
C CYS A 154 3.39 10.82 -0.99
N SER A 155 4.61 10.39 -1.29
CA SER A 155 5.82 10.75 -0.55
C SER A 155 6.21 12.23 -0.61
N SER A 156 5.77 12.98 -1.62
CA SER A 156 5.98 14.44 -1.70
C SER A 156 4.85 15.27 -1.06
N LEU A 157 3.78 14.65 -0.56
CA LEU A 157 2.63 15.36 0.00
C LEU A 157 3.03 16.04 1.30
N THR A 158 2.98 17.37 1.32
CA THR A 158 3.51 18.17 2.45
C THR A 158 2.44 18.55 3.46
N ALA A 159 1.20 18.70 3.00
CA ALA A 159 0.03 19.05 3.78
C ALA A 159 -1.24 18.52 3.09
N ILE A 160 -2.20 18.12 3.91
CA ILE A 160 -3.55 17.74 3.49
C ILE A 160 -4.53 18.11 4.60
N THR A 161 -5.73 18.54 4.21
CA THR A 161 -6.83 18.80 5.14
C THR A 161 -7.84 17.67 4.99
N ILE A 162 -8.16 16.99 6.09
CA ILE A 162 -9.24 16.01 6.14
C ILE A 162 -10.55 16.78 6.34
N PRO A 163 -11.57 16.60 5.49
CA PRO A 163 -12.86 17.27 5.64
C PRO A 163 -13.61 16.89 6.92
N ASP A 164 -14.39 17.83 7.45
CA ASP A 164 -15.22 17.66 8.66
C ASP A 164 -16.32 16.58 8.53
N GLY A 165 -16.59 16.10 7.30
CA GLY A 165 -17.51 15.00 7.06
C GLY A 165 -16.92 13.61 7.32
N VAL A 166 -15.59 13.49 7.40
CA VAL A 166 -14.90 12.20 7.50
C VAL A 166 -14.91 11.67 8.94
N THR A 167 -15.41 10.44 9.13
CA THR A 167 -15.56 9.84 10.47
C THR A 167 -14.47 8.83 10.85
N TYR A 168 -13.72 8.34 9.87
CA TYR A 168 -12.66 7.35 10.03
C TYR A 168 -11.45 7.75 9.21
N ILE A 169 -10.25 7.55 9.77
CA ILE A 169 -9.02 7.53 8.98
C ILE A 169 -8.67 6.07 8.80
N ASP A 170 -8.92 5.56 7.60
CA ASP A 170 -8.94 4.13 7.30
C ASP A 170 -7.52 3.55 7.19
N GLU A 171 -7.44 2.23 7.08
CA GLU A 171 -6.19 1.46 7.00
C GLU A 171 -5.23 2.07 5.97
N CYS A 172 -3.99 2.33 6.40
CA CYS A 172 -2.90 2.75 5.52
C CYS A 172 -3.15 4.04 4.69
N THR A 173 -4.14 4.87 5.06
CA THR A 173 -4.58 6.02 4.25
C THR A 173 -3.43 6.95 3.85
N PHE A 174 -2.51 7.25 4.77
CA PHE A 174 -1.34 8.12 4.58
C PHE A 174 0.00 7.40 4.81
N TRP A 175 0.05 6.07 4.67
CA TRP A 175 1.31 5.33 4.83
C TRP A 175 2.34 5.85 3.80
N GLU A 176 3.58 6.12 4.25
CA GLU A 176 4.72 6.59 3.45
C GLU A 176 4.48 7.96 2.82
N CYS A 177 3.56 8.77 3.37
CA CYS A 177 3.51 10.21 3.15
C CYS A 177 4.68 10.90 3.88
N SER A 178 5.92 10.55 3.51
CA SER A 178 7.13 10.88 4.25
C SER A 178 7.45 12.37 4.33
N SER A 179 6.93 13.19 3.41
CA SER A 179 7.05 14.66 3.45
C SER A 179 5.93 15.37 4.22
N LEU A 180 4.93 14.63 4.74
CA LEU A 180 3.78 15.23 5.43
C LEU A 180 4.23 15.84 6.76
N THR A 181 4.18 17.17 6.86
CA THR A 181 4.75 17.90 8.01
C THR A 181 3.73 18.17 9.12
N ALA A 182 2.47 18.31 8.74
CA ALA A 182 1.35 18.59 9.61
C ALA A 182 0.06 18.02 8.99
N ILE A 183 -0.84 17.55 9.85
CA ILE A 183 -2.20 17.19 9.50
C ILE A 183 -3.14 17.55 10.64
N THR A 184 -4.32 18.06 10.32
CA THR A 184 -5.39 18.32 11.29
C THR A 184 -6.39 17.19 11.21
N ILE A 185 -6.66 16.56 12.34
CA ILE A 185 -7.69 15.52 12.47
C ILE A 185 -8.98 16.23 12.90
N PRO A 186 -10.07 16.18 12.11
CA PRO A 186 -11.30 16.89 12.46
C PRO A 186 -12.03 16.19 13.62
N ASP A 187 -12.86 16.96 14.34
CA ASP A 187 -13.64 16.47 15.48
C ASP A 187 -14.70 15.42 15.09
N SER A 188 -14.94 15.21 13.80
CA SER A 188 -15.80 14.14 13.28
C SER A 188 -15.15 12.76 13.36
N VAL A 189 -13.82 12.67 13.46
CA VAL A 189 -13.09 11.40 13.43
C VAL A 189 -13.23 10.67 14.76
N THR A 190 -13.61 9.39 14.70
CA THR A 190 -13.82 8.55 15.89
C THR A 190 -12.78 7.44 16.04
N MET A 191 -12.07 7.10 14.96
CA MET A 191 -11.04 6.06 14.94
C MET A 191 -9.98 6.33 13.88
N ILE A 192 -8.73 6.01 14.23
CA ILE A 192 -7.55 6.02 13.35
C ILE A 192 -7.10 4.57 13.21
N ASP A 193 -7.22 4.01 12.01
CA ASP A 193 -7.00 2.58 11.77
C ASP A 193 -5.51 2.22 11.57
N ASN A 194 -5.26 0.93 11.33
CA ASN A 194 -3.93 0.34 11.32
C ASN A 194 -3.05 1.03 10.27
N TRP A 195 -1.83 1.39 10.69
CA TRP A 195 -0.81 2.00 9.82
C TRP A 195 -1.23 3.28 9.09
N ALA A 196 -2.31 3.96 9.51
CA ALA A 196 -2.86 5.13 8.85
C ALA A 196 -1.83 6.23 8.54
N PHE A 197 -0.87 6.47 9.42
CA PHE A 197 0.24 7.44 9.29
C PHE A 197 1.62 6.78 9.38
N ASN A 198 1.72 5.47 9.09
CA ASN A 198 3.00 4.78 9.11
C ASN A 198 4.00 5.46 8.17
N GLY A 199 5.23 5.71 8.61
CA GLY A 199 6.27 6.28 7.76
C GLY A 199 6.09 7.76 7.43
N CYS A 200 5.15 8.47 8.07
CA CYS A 200 5.03 9.93 8.02
C CYS A 200 6.21 10.59 8.77
N SER A 201 7.43 10.36 8.29
CA SER A 201 8.69 10.65 8.98
C SER A 201 8.98 12.14 9.17
N SER A 202 8.33 13.03 8.39
CA SER A 202 8.41 14.49 8.56
C SER A 202 7.33 15.07 9.48
N LEU A 203 6.37 14.27 9.96
CA LEU A 203 5.26 14.76 10.79
C LEU A 203 5.82 15.22 12.14
N THR A 204 5.68 16.51 12.46
CA THR A 204 6.34 17.09 13.65
C THR A 204 5.45 17.21 14.87
N ALA A 205 4.14 17.34 14.65
CA ALA A 205 3.14 17.50 15.70
C ALA A 205 1.81 16.89 15.26
N ILE A 206 1.10 16.28 16.20
CA ILE A 206 -0.26 15.78 16.00
C ILE A 206 -1.13 16.06 17.22
N THR A 207 -2.37 16.46 16.97
CA THR A 207 -3.42 16.60 17.99
C THR A 207 -4.52 15.61 17.67
N ILE A 208 -4.81 14.73 18.62
CA ILE A 208 -5.89 13.76 18.53
C ILE A 208 -7.12 14.35 19.24
N PRO A 209 -8.23 14.61 18.53
CA PRO A 209 -9.41 15.25 19.10
C PRO A 209 -10.18 14.28 20.01
N ASP A 210 -10.96 14.84 20.95
CA ASP A 210 -11.71 14.10 21.98
C ASP A 210 -12.57 12.94 21.45
N PRO A 211 -13.21 13.03 20.27
CA PRO A 211 -14.06 11.94 19.76
C PRO A 211 -13.30 10.69 19.31
N VAL A 212 -11.97 10.77 19.15
CA VAL A 212 -11.15 9.61 18.77
C VAL A 212 -11.02 8.66 19.95
N THR A 213 -11.77 7.56 19.90
CA THR A 213 -11.77 6.54 20.96
C THR A 213 -10.70 5.47 20.74
N THR A 214 -10.32 5.21 19.48
CA THR A 214 -9.41 4.11 19.13
C THR A 214 -8.35 4.57 18.14
N ILE A 215 -7.09 4.27 18.46
CA ILE A 215 -5.96 4.33 17.54
C ILE A 215 -5.42 2.91 17.38
N CYS A 216 -5.43 2.37 16.18
CA CYS A 216 -5.08 0.97 15.90
C CYS A 216 -3.55 0.74 15.80
N ASN A 217 -3.15 -0.48 15.46
CA ASN A 217 -1.75 -0.91 15.50
C ASN A 217 -0.91 -0.13 14.48
N GLY A 218 0.30 0.26 14.90
CA GLY A 218 1.26 0.93 14.04
C GLY A 218 0.78 2.23 13.40
N ALA A 219 -0.32 2.84 13.86
CA ALA A 219 -0.96 3.98 13.21
C ALA A 219 0.01 5.15 13.01
N PHE A 220 0.95 5.40 13.91
CA PHE A 220 2.02 6.40 13.79
C PHE A 220 3.42 5.79 13.80
N TYR A 221 3.55 4.50 13.41
CA TYR A 221 4.84 3.83 13.34
C TYR A 221 5.80 4.62 12.44
N GLY A 222 7.05 4.82 12.88
CA GLY A 222 8.07 5.48 12.05
C GLY A 222 7.86 6.99 11.84
N CYS A 223 6.95 7.65 12.56
CA CYS A 223 6.83 9.12 12.61
C CYS A 223 8.03 9.74 13.37
N SER A 224 9.22 9.62 12.79
CA SER A 224 10.50 9.85 13.47
C SER A 224 10.75 11.30 13.86
N SER A 225 10.14 12.28 13.16
CA SER A 225 10.22 13.71 13.50
C SER A 225 9.15 14.19 14.49
N LEU A 226 8.24 13.31 14.93
CA LEU A 226 7.14 13.69 15.81
C LEU A 226 7.69 14.11 17.17
N THR A 227 7.51 15.38 17.56
CA THR A 227 7.99 15.92 18.85
C THR A 227 6.87 16.30 19.79
N LYS A 228 5.66 16.51 19.26
CA LYS A 228 4.50 16.98 20.01
C LYS A 228 3.31 16.08 19.74
N LEU A 229 2.78 15.49 20.79
CA LEU A 229 1.60 14.65 20.76
C LEU A 229 0.61 15.16 21.82
N SER A 230 -0.59 15.53 21.38
CA SER A 230 -1.71 15.83 22.27
C SER A 230 -2.77 14.74 22.11
N LEU A 231 -3.11 14.10 23.24
CA LEU A 231 -4.13 13.06 23.35
C LEU A 231 -5.21 13.56 24.30
N SER A 232 -6.46 13.46 23.90
CA SER A 232 -7.61 13.79 24.76
C SER A 232 -8.74 12.80 24.50
N PRO A 233 -9.38 12.33 25.57
CA PRO A 233 -9.15 10.99 26.10
C PRO A 233 -9.37 9.85 25.07
N VAL A 234 -8.27 9.33 24.53
CA VAL A 234 -8.29 8.09 23.72
C VAL A 234 -8.53 6.89 24.65
N VAL A 235 -9.44 6.00 24.25
CA VAL A 235 -9.83 4.81 25.03
C VAL A 235 -8.88 3.62 24.78
N SER A 236 -8.42 3.44 23.54
CA SER A 236 -7.59 2.31 23.13
C SER A 236 -6.47 2.74 22.18
N ILE A 237 -5.25 2.27 22.44
CA ILE A 237 -4.07 2.48 21.59
C ILE A 237 -3.47 1.11 21.26
N GLY A 238 -3.33 0.82 19.97
CA GLY A 238 -2.85 -0.43 19.42
C GLY A 238 -1.35 -0.66 19.61
N GLU A 239 -0.92 -1.89 19.34
CA GLU A 239 0.48 -2.31 19.39
C GLU A 239 1.33 -1.49 18.41
N ASP A 240 2.56 -1.17 18.81
CA ASP A 240 3.54 -0.44 18.02
C ASP A 240 3.08 0.92 17.43
N CYS A 241 1.97 1.46 17.93
CA CYS A 241 1.35 2.70 17.42
C CYS A 241 2.34 3.85 17.29
N PHE A 242 3.26 4.01 18.24
CA PHE A 242 4.30 5.05 18.23
C PHE A 242 5.71 4.46 18.22
N LEU A 243 5.88 3.22 17.76
CA LEU A 243 7.20 2.62 17.60
C LEU A 243 7.98 3.42 16.53
N ASP A 244 9.28 3.59 16.75
CA ASP A 244 10.19 4.39 15.93
C ASP A 244 9.83 5.90 15.79
N CYS A 245 8.96 6.43 16.68
CA CYS A 245 8.81 7.86 16.93
C CYS A 245 10.00 8.40 17.76
N THR A 246 11.20 8.38 17.18
CA THR A 246 12.45 8.64 17.91
C THR A 246 12.53 10.03 18.53
N ALA A 247 12.04 11.08 17.85
CA ALA A 247 12.00 12.43 18.39
C ALA A 247 11.01 12.57 19.56
N LEU A 248 9.89 11.84 19.54
CA LEU A 248 8.89 11.86 20.61
C LEU A 248 9.45 11.21 21.86
N ILE A 249 10.14 10.07 21.68
CA ILE A 249 10.82 9.34 22.75
C ILE A 249 11.90 10.22 23.38
N ALA A 250 12.70 10.92 22.58
CA ALA A 250 13.72 11.84 23.07
C ALA A 250 13.10 13.03 23.84
N ALA A 251 12.05 13.65 23.30
CA ALA A 251 11.35 14.76 23.93
C ALA A 251 10.74 14.37 25.30
N ALA A 252 10.23 13.14 25.43
CA ALA A 252 9.69 12.63 26.68
C ALA A 252 10.76 12.35 27.75
N ALA A 253 11.99 12.04 27.36
CA ALA A 253 13.10 11.75 28.27
C ALA A 253 13.68 13.01 28.95
N ASP A 254 13.61 14.16 28.30
CA ASP A 254 14.24 15.39 28.79
C ASP A 254 13.41 16.17 29.84
N LYS A 255 12.08 16.08 29.84
CA LYS A 255 11.20 16.73 30.84
C LYS A 255 9.82 16.04 30.97
N ASN A 256 9.49 15.59 32.19
CA ASN A 256 8.17 15.56 32.85
C ASN A 256 6.90 15.69 31.97
N MET A 257 6.75 14.87 30.91
CA MET A 257 5.59 14.86 30.02
C MET A 257 4.63 13.76 30.49
N PRO A 258 3.51 14.09 31.17
CA PRO A 258 2.66 13.07 31.81
C PRO A 258 2.06 12.11 30.79
N THR A 259 1.73 12.59 29.59
CA THR A 259 1.02 11.84 28.54
C THR A 259 1.86 10.80 27.83
N VAL A 260 3.19 10.99 27.72
CA VAL A 260 4.08 10.03 27.04
C VAL A 260 4.70 9.05 28.02
N SER A 261 4.81 9.38 29.31
CA SER A 261 5.29 8.43 30.33
C SER A 261 4.37 7.20 30.47
N ASP A 262 3.07 7.37 30.24
CA ASP A 262 2.08 6.28 30.20
C ASP A 262 2.17 5.45 28.89
N LEU A 263 2.48 6.09 27.75
CA LEU A 263 2.80 5.40 26.50
C LEU A 263 4.13 4.63 26.59
N LEU A 264 5.10 5.16 27.34
CA LEU A 264 6.35 4.48 27.69
C LEU A 264 6.12 3.32 28.69
N HIS A 265 5.11 3.39 29.56
CA HIS A 265 4.70 2.25 30.40
C HIS A 265 4.13 1.09 29.60
N TYR A 266 3.44 1.36 28.49
CA TYR A 266 3.04 0.34 27.51
C TYR A 266 4.25 -0.43 26.95
N ARG A 267 5.43 0.18 26.96
CA ARG A 267 6.71 -0.42 26.54
C ARG A 267 7.35 -1.37 27.57
N TRP A 268 6.94 -1.38 28.85
CA TRP A 268 7.71 -2.05 29.92
C TRP A 268 7.03 -3.22 30.66
N HIS A 269 5.73 -3.45 30.47
CA HIS A 269 5.05 -4.59 31.10
C HIS A 269 4.96 -5.87 30.22
N ARG A 270 5.43 -5.85 28.97
CA ARG A 270 5.66 -7.09 28.21
C ARG A 270 7.05 -7.65 28.51
N LYS A 271 7.06 -8.89 29.02
CA LYS A 271 8.17 -9.60 29.66
C LYS A 271 9.48 -9.65 28.84
N PRO A 272 10.66 -9.80 29.49
CA PRO A 272 12.00 -9.72 28.87
C PRO A 272 12.41 -10.87 27.93
N ALA A 273 11.47 -11.66 27.40
CA ALA A 273 11.81 -12.85 26.61
C ALA A 273 11.99 -12.57 25.10
N VAL A 274 11.57 -11.39 24.61
CA VAL A 274 11.64 -11.05 23.17
C VAL A 274 12.89 -10.23 22.82
N MET A 275 13.47 -9.50 23.77
CA MET A 275 14.68 -8.66 23.52
C MET A 275 16.00 -9.44 23.41
N GLU A 276 16.07 -10.69 23.86
CA GLU A 276 17.27 -11.51 23.66
C GLU A 276 17.45 -11.99 22.21
N ARG A 277 16.41 -11.92 21.37
CA ARG A 277 16.49 -12.38 19.98
C ARG A 277 16.80 -11.29 18.96
N VAL A 278 16.46 -10.03 19.23
CA VAL A 278 16.71 -8.92 18.30
C VAL A 278 18.13 -8.36 18.45
N THR A 279 18.69 -8.37 19.66
CA THR A 279 20.09 -7.98 19.91
C THR A 279 21.10 -9.02 19.37
N ALA A 280 20.67 -10.27 19.16
CA ALA A 280 21.50 -11.34 18.59
C ALA A 280 21.57 -11.34 17.05
N LEU A 281 20.64 -10.66 16.37
CA LEU A 281 20.61 -10.57 14.90
C LEU A 281 21.33 -9.33 14.33
N LEU A 282 21.59 -8.32 15.16
CA LEU A 282 22.35 -7.11 14.78
C LEU A 282 23.86 -7.20 15.05
N CYS A 283 24.35 -8.27 15.67
CA CYS A 283 25.79 -8.53 15.86
C CYS A 283 26.43 -9.44 14.78
N LEU A 284 25.69 -9.86 13.74
CA LEU A 284 26.18 -10.82 12.73
C LEU A 284 26.37 -10.24 11.31
N LYS A 285 26.28 -8.92 11.11
CA LYS A 285 26.55 -8.27 9.81
C LYS A 285 27.64 -7.20 9.89
N GLY A 286 28.78 -7.53 10.51
CA GLY A 286 29.86 -6.56 10.64
C GLY A 286 31.23 -7.14 10.99
N THR A 287 31.76 -8.07 10.20
CA THR A 287 33.22 -8.24 10.01
C THR A 287 33.47 -8.97 8.69
N TRP A 288 33.90 -8.24 7.67
CA TRP A 288 34.70 -8.78 6.57
C TRP A 288 36.15 -8.55 6.95
N ASP A 289 36.91 -9.61 7.18
CA ASP A 289 38.34 -9.64 6.88
C ASP A 289 38.78 -11.10 6.68
N HIS A 290 39.64 -11.28 5.68
CA HIS A 290 40.28 -12.53 5.27
C HIS A 290 40.89 -13.31 6.44
N VAL A 291 40.90 -14.64 6.34
CA VAL A 291 42.11 -15.48 6.17
C VAL A 291 41.74 -16.97 6.38
N GLU A 292 42.36 -17.80 5.53
CA GLU A 292 42.34 -19.25 5.50
C GLU A 292 42.78 -19.94 6.81
N ASP A 293 42.53 -21.25 6.82
CA ASP A 293 43.21 -22.33 7.55
C ASP A 293 42.55 -22.99 8.78
N GLN A 294 42.46 -24.32 8.60
CA GLN A 294 42.13 -25.47 9.46
C GLN A 294 43.08 -25.60 10.69
N PRO A 295 43.05 -26.68 11.50
CA PRO A 295 41.97 -27.47 12.13
C PRO A 295 42.26 -27.76 13.63
N SER A 296 41.61 -28.81 14.16
CA SER A 296 41.84 -29.57 15.42
C SER A 296 40.94 -29.15 16.59
N GLY A 297 40.37 -30.06 17.39
CA GLY A 297 40.48 -31.51 17.45
C GLY A 297 39.60 -31.99 18.62
N SER A 298 39.20 -33.27 18.53
CA SER A 298 38.92 -34.20 19.64
C SER A 298 38.24 -33.68 20.92
N ASP A 299 37.14 -34.28 21.34
CA ASP A 299 37.26 -35.55 22.07
C ASP A 299 35.91 -36.27 22.24
N SER A 300 36.01 -37.59 22.30
CA SER A 300 34.94 -38.58 22.39
C SER A 300 34.64 -38.92 23.84
N LEU A 301 33.39 -39.29 24.17
CA LEU A 301 33.05 -40.33 25.17
C LEU A 301 31.54 -40.63 25.07
N LYS A 302 31.11 -41.61 24.27
CA LYS A 302 30.96 -43.07 24.53
C LYS A 302 29.90 -43.47 25.57
N ARG A 303 29.02 -44.35 25.07
CA ARG A 303 28.23 -45.45 25.70
C ARG A 303 26.86 -45.03 26.25
N LYS A 304 25.78 -45.79 26.05
CA LYS A 304 25.67 -47.25 25.90
C LYS A 304 24.31 -47.60 25.25
N ARG A 305 24.31 -48.59 24.35
CA ARG A 305 23.11 -49.33 23.90
C ARG A 305 22.69 -50.35 24.95
N THR A 306 21.39 -50.65 25.01
CA THR A 306 20.84 -51.99 25.21
C THR A 306 19.51 -52.06 24.46
N ASP A 307 19.39 -53.11 23.64
CA ASP A 307 18.24 -53.55 22.86
C ASP A 307 17.22 -54.30 23.74
N GLU A 308 16.07 -54.67 23.14
CA GLU A 308 14.97 -55.60 23.54
C GLU A 308 13.60 -54.89 23.39
N ASP A 309 12.52 -55.47 22.87
CA ASP A 309 12.26 -56.59 21.96
C ASP A 309 10.74 -56.54 21.62
N GLU A 310 10.39 -57.08 20.44
CA GLU A 310 9.14 -57.75 20.02
C GLU A 310 7.71 -57.16 20.21
N GLY A 311 6.91 -57.32 19.14
CA GLY A 311 5.44 -57.23 19.15
C GLY A 311 4.83 -57.11 17.74
N GLU A 312 4.38 -58.25 17.19
CA GLU A 312 3.89 -58.55 15.83
C GLU A 312 2.43 -58.12 15.50
N GLU A 313 2.02 -58.50 14.28
CA GLU A 313 0.69 -58.63 13.64
C GLU A 313 0.25 -57.44 12.75
N GLU A 314 0.46 -57.53 11.42
CA GLU A 314 -0.32 -58.26 10.39
C GLU A 314 -1.78 -57.77 10.28
N ASP A 315 -2.15 -57.15 9.15
CA ASP A 315 -3.03 -57.82 8.18
C ASP A 315 -3.11 -57.06 6.83
N GLU A 316 -3.33 -57.86 5.79
CA GLU A 316 -3.20 -57.59 4.37
C GLU A 316 -4.40 -56.88 3.72
N GLY A 317 -4.18 -56.39 2.49
CA GLY A 317 -5.27 -55.99 1.59
C GLY A 317 -4.77 -55.31 0.32
N GLY A 318 -4.16 -56.09 -0.59
CA GLY A 318 -3.62 -55.61 -1.86
C GLY A 318 -4.66 -55.23 -2.92
N LEU A 319 -4.17 -54.65 -4.02
CA LEU A 319 -4.35 -55.15 -5.39
C LEU A 319 -3.50 -54.32 -6.37
N GLU A 320 -2.90 -55.06 -7.29
CA GLU A 320 -2.03 -54.71 -8.42
C GLU A 320 -2.79 -53.84 -9.47
N GLU A 321 -2.22 -53.18 -10.47
CA GLU A 321 -1.23 -53.64 -11.45
C GLU A 321 -0.82 -52.45 -12.38
N ASP A 322 0.28 -52.69 -13.11
CA ASP A 322 0.74 -52.07 -14.36
C ASP A 322 1.74 -50.89 -14.40
N ALA A 323 2.81 -51.20 -15.13
CA ALA A 323 4.04 -50.45 -15.33
C ALA A 323 4.14 -49.91 -16.77
N SER A 324 4.76 -48.73 -16.95
CA SER A 324 5.72 -48.50 -18.05
C SER A 324 6.48 -47.17 -17.92
N SER A 325 7.77 -47.31 -17.59
CA SER A 325 8.96 -46.65 -18.16
C SER A 325 9.11 -45.13 -18.37
N SER A 326 10.27 -44.66 -17.89
CA SER A 326 11.13 -43.52 -18.33
C SER A 326 10.65 -42.11 -18.00
N SER A 327 11.48 -41.15 -17.57
CA SER A 327 12.90 -41.09 -17.24
C SER A 327 13.17 -39.76 -16.50
N SER A 328 14.25 -39.74 -15.73
CA SER A 328 15.09 -38.59 -15.33
C SER A 328 14.60 -37.55 -14.31
N SER A 329 15.47 -37.41 -13.30
CA SER A 329 15.91 -36.22 -12.56
C SER A 329 15.02 -35.65 -11.46
N SER A 330 15.48 -35.92 -10.23
CA SER A 330 15.76 -34.93 -9.18
C SER A 330 14.57 -34.22 -8.54
N ASP A 331 14.02 -34.80 -7.47
CA ASP A 331 13.21 -34.05 -6.50
C ASP A 331 13.72 -34.30 -5.07
N GLU A 332 14.24 -33.23 -4.48
CA GLU A 332 14.43 -33.09 -3.04
C GLU A 332 13.07 -33.06 -2.34
N ALA A 333 13.01 -33.69 -1.16
CA ALA A 333 11.87 -33.61 -0.27
C ALA A 333 11.70 -32.19 0.29
N PRO A 334 10.50 -31.57 0.24
CA PRO A 334 10.26 -30.34 0.97
C PRO A 334 9.96 -30.65 2.45
N LEU A 335 10.72 -30.01 3.32
CA LEU A 335 10.45 -29.91 4.75
C LEU A 335 9.06 -29.29 4.98
N ARG A 336 8.24 -29.97 5.80
CA ARG A 336 6.97 -29.47 6.32
C ARG A 336 7.19 -28.18 7.13
N LEU A 337 6.71 -27.05 6.60
CA LEU A 337 6.43 -25.84 7.37
C LEU A 337 5.01 -25.97 7.94
N THR A 338 4.91 -26.10 9.25
CA THR A 338 3.64 -26.02 9.98
C THR A 338 3.05 -24.62 9.86
N GLU A 339 1.78 -24.58 9.48
CA GLU A 339 0.95 -23.41 9.25
C GLU A 339 0.91 -22.43 10.42
N THR A 340 1.25 -21.18 10.15
CA THR A 340 0.57 -19.99 10.68
C THR A 340 0.62 -18.91 9.60
N ARG A 341 -0.17 -19.11 8.55
CA ARG A 341 -0.40 -18.11 7.50
C ARG A 341 -1.63 -17.31 7.89
N GLU A 342 -1.43 -16.21 8.61
CA GLU A 342 -2.40 -15.12 8.53
C GLU A 342 -2.52 -14.75 7.05
N LYS A 343 -3.75 -14.72 6.56
CA LYS A 343 -4.05 -14.52 5.16
C LYS A 343 -3.61 -13.12 4.75
N ILE A 344 -2.42 -13.03 4.17
CA ILE A 344 -2.06 -11.90 3.32
C ILE A 344 -3.16 -11.77 2.25
N PRO A 345 -3.89 -10.65 2.17
CA PRO A 345 -4.94 -10.45 1.18
C PRO A 345 -4.36 -10.64 -0.24
N LYS A 346 -5.13 -11.23 -1.15
CA LYS A 346 -4.69 -11.48 -2.55
C LYS A 346 -4.18 -10.20 -3.26
N VAL A 347 -4.60 -9.03 -2.79
CA VAL A 347 -4.15 -7.70 -3.22
C VAL A 347 -2.66 -7.47 -2.94
N LEU A 348 -2.19 -7.82 -1.75
CA LEU A 348 -0.76 -7.71 -1.39
C LEU A 348 0.11 -8.63 -2.28
N TRP A 349 -0.40 -9.79 -2.68
CA TRP A 349 0.35 -10.70 -3.56
C TRP A 349 0.51 -10.15 -4.98
N ARG A 350 -0.45 -9.36 -5.48
CA ARG A 350 -0.36 -8.69 -6.79
C ARG A 350 0.51 -7.43 -6.75
N VAL A 351 0.42 -6.64 -5.68
CA VAL A 351 1.26 -5.45 -5.48
C VAL A 351 2.72 -5.85 -5.24
N ILE A 352 3.00 -6.94 -4.52
CA ILE A 352 4.36 -7.40 -4.22
C ILE A 352 5.02 -8.14 -5.40
N LEU A 353 4.27 -8.89 -6.22
CA LEU A 353 4.84 -9.65 -7.34
C LEU A 353 5.13 -8.83 -8.60
N GLU A 354 4.60 -7.62 -8.74
CA GLU A 354 4.89 -6.76 -9.91
C GLU A 354 6.09 -5.82 -9.69
N PHE A 355 6.71 -5.83 -8.51
CA PHE A 355 7.87 -4.99 -8.15
C PHE A 355 9.15 -5.78 -7.76
N LEU A 356 9.14 -7.10 -7.94
CA LEU A 356 10.34 -7.97 -7.95
C LEU A 356 10.55 -8.52 -9.36
#